data_AF-A0A955WWY9-F1
#
_entry.id   AF-A0A955WWY9-F1
#
_cell.length_a   1.000
_cell.length_b   1.000
_cell.length_c   1.000
_cell.angle_alpha   90.00
_cell.angle_beta   90.00
_cell.angle_gamma   90.00
#
_symmetry.space_group_name_H-M   'P 1'
#
loop_
_entity.id
_entity.type
_entity.pdbx_description
1 polymer ?
#
loop_
_entity_poly.entity_id
_entity_poly.type
_entity_poly.pdbx_seq_one_letter_code
_entity_poly.pdbx_strand_id
1 'polypeptide(L)'
;MAYAQDPPPIDLNLPGNSCRNPIRVVEPGMMRGSTAGLQSETSGQLACIDATTWAGPDVYFRVDLSAGERLRVTDTRAGGFNSGVYLFTQCGQPADTCQAGCRGANCTATYKADEDTTLYVGFDGAANQQGEYGVYFDIEREGVGFQVVSIPWVGTAPEVPHDGVAGDWSYMQAVAFNCDQPIDFRWDFEGDGQWDMDWTRAPNRWNLGVKHTWPADLDTSTLYIARVEARCGEETDTAQFPIRARVEATKAQRVNRLISNGLWLGHIAAARDANTRKMWWRAAPDTSVFAQAMLNRGHKIELNPLVDPYAEDVKWMTHYILDRATRFNIAEQAGGVNPDVNGNGYGFRFEGEENYGGGVQLEMVASVGDLDYRIPPTIGAPAEAVGRSVREIVADGAEYFYFSQSEIRFGDNPDGTPAYAGGWDYSRNSGTIDTSQVGWASVGLFAAEINTGLQVPQWVKDRLYTAVRWTDASRGGDASRFGGYGYRGWNSCGANHARSGAMLNA
;
A
#
# COMPACT_ATOMS: atom_id res chain seq x y z
N MET A 1 -28.91 -5.70 -8.91
CA MET A 1 -27.82 -6.18 -8.04
C MET A 1 -28.38 -6.25 -6.62
N ALA A 2 -28.24 -7.37 -5.92
CA ALA A 2 -28.52 -7.40 -4.48
C ALA A 2 -27.47 -6.51 -3.79
N TYR A 3 -27.90 -5.67 -2.85
CA TYR A 3 -26.97 -4.92 -1.99
C TYR A 3 -25.93 -5.90 -1.44
N ALA A 4 -24.65 -5.58 -1.62
CA ALA A 4 -23.56 -6.34 -1.03
C ALA A 4 -23.84 -6.49 0.47
N GLN A 5 -23.71 -7.70 1.00
CA GLN A 5 -23.80 -7.90 2.46
C GLN A 5 -22.80 -6.96 3.15
N ASP A 6 -23.23 -6.36 4.27
CA ASP A 6 -22.36 -5.48 5.04
C ASP A 6 -21.02 -6.19 5.31
N PRO A 7 -19.89 -5.50 5.07
CA PRO A 7 -18.58 -6.11 5.29
C PRO A 7 -18.44 -6.55 6.75
N PRO A 8 -17.68 -7.64 7.02
CA PRO A 8 -17.46 -8.08 8.40
C PRO A 8 -16.88 -6.92 9.23
N PRO A 9 -17.20 -6.84 10.54
CA PRO A 9 -16.64 -5.81 11.40
C PRO A 9 -15.12 -5.95 11.56
N ILE A 10 -14.42 -4.83 11.69
CA ILE A 10 -12.99 -4.76 12.05
C ILE A 10 -12.88 -4.66 13.57
N ASP A 11 -12.29 -5.65 14.25
CA ASP A 11 -12.07 -5.62 15.71
C ASP A 11 -10.75 -4.89 16.06
N LEU A 12 -10.83 -3.84 16.88
CA LEU A 12 -9.78 -2.85 17.14
C LEU A 12 -9.57 -2.67 18.64
N ASN A 13 -9.15 -3.70 19.34
CA ASN A 13 -8.65 -3.58 20.72
C ASN A 13 -7.20 -3.11 20.72
N LEU A 14 -6.98 -1.80 20.58
CA LEU A 14 -5.65 -1.20 20.40
C LEU A 14 -5.20 -0.39 21.62
N PRO A 15 -4.18 -0.87 22.38
CA PRO A 15 -3.54 -0.08 23.42
C PRO A 15 -2.97 1.22 22.84
N GLY A 16 -3.22 2.35 23.51
CA GLY A 16 -2.66 3.64 23.11
C GLY A 16 -3.38 4.35 21.97
N ASN A 17 -4.58 3.91 21.59
CA ASN A 17 -5.47 4.76 20.82
C ASN A 17 -5.74 6.05 21.60
N SER A 18 -5.48 7.16 20.93
CA SER A 18 -5.64 8.51 21.45
C SER A 18 -5.93 9.40 20.27
N CYS A 19 -6.34 10.63 20.52
CA CYS A 19 -6.55 11.57 19.44
C CYS A 19 -5.24 11.83 18.67
N ARG A 20 -4.08 11.78 19.36
CA ARG A 20 -2.75 11.93 18.76
C ARG A 20 -2.27 10.69 18.00
N ASN A 21 -2.91 9.55 18.22
CA ASN A 21 -2.66 8.29 17.53
C ASN A 21 -4.00 7.66 17.07
N PRO A 22 -4.75 8.34 16.20
CA PRO A 22 -6.09 7.92 15.82
C PRO A 22 -6.01 6.79 14.78
N ILE A 23 -7.07 5.98 14.71
CA ILE A 23 -7.19 4.94 13.69
C ILE A 23 -7.60 5.58 12.37
N ARG A 24 -6.75 5.48 11.34
CA ARG A 24 -7.08 6.01 10.01
C ARG A 24 -8.16 5.17 9.34
N VAL A 25 -9.24 5.80 8.91
CA VAL A 25 -10.31 5.19 8.11
C VAL A 25 -10.20 5.70 6.69
N VAL A 26 -10.01 4.77 5.77
CA VAL A 26 -9.73 5.04 4.35
C VAL A 26 -10.81 4.47 3.43
N GLU A 27 -11.74 3.68 3.97
CA GLU A 27 -12.85 3.08 3.22
C GLU A 27 -14.10 3.00 4.12
N PRO A 28 -15.31 3.01 3.53
CA PRO A 28 -16.53 2.71 4.26
C PRO A 28 -16.46 1.33 4.93
N GLY A 29 -16.97 1.21 6.16
CA GLY A 29 -16.95 -0.04 6.89
C GLY A 29 -17.30 0.08 8.36
N MET A 30 -17.55 -1.08 8.96
CA MET A 30 -17.85 -1.21 10.39
C MET A 30 -16.57 -1.38 11.20
N MET A 31 -16.33 -0.48 12.14
CA MET A 31 -15.27 -0.55 13.15
C MET A 31 -15.87 -1.01 14.48
N ARG A 32 -15.28 -2.00 15.14
CA ARG A 32 -15.66 -2.49 16.47
C ARG A 32 -14.43 -2.60 17.37
N GLY A 33 -14.64 -2.65 18.67
CA GLY A 33 -13.58 -2.81 19.67
C GLY A 33 -14.09 -2.41 21.04
N SER A 34 -13.20 -2.27 22.01
CA SER A 34 -13.55 -1.86 23.38
C SER A 34 -12.93 -0.52 23.74
N THR A 35 -13.68 0.34 24.43
CA THR A 35 -13.11 1.57 25.04
C THR A 35 -12.39 1.27 26.36
N ALA A 36 -12.43 0.01 26.84
CA ALA A 36 -11.80 -0.39 28.08
C ALA A 36 -10.27 -0.14 28.06
N GLY A 37 -9.77 0.62 29.04
CA GLY A 37 -8.34 0.94 29.16
C GLY A 37 -7.85 2.12 28.31
N LEU A 38 -8.71 2.77 27.52
CA LEU A 38 -8.36 3.99 26.79
C LEU A 38 -8.41 5.22 27.71
N GLN A 39 -7.78 6.32 27.27
CA GLN A 39 -7.77 7.59 28.00
C GLN A 39 -8.98 8.44 27.61
N SER A 40 -9.38 9.33 28.54
CA SER A 40 -10.35 10.38 28.25
C SER A 40 -9.60 11.60 27.73
N GLU A 41 -9.84 11.98 26.48
CA GLU A 41 -9.22 13.15 25.85
C GLU A 41 -10.28 14.15 25.33
N THR A 42 -11.55 13.76 25.26
CA THR A 42 -12.65 14.65 24.87
C THR A 42 -13.26 15.31 26.10
N SER A 43 -12.92 16.56 26.38
CA SER A 43 -13.57 17.33 27.46
C SER A 43 -14.07 18.68 26.96
N GLY A 44 -15.21 19.14 27.49
CA GLY A 44 -15.76 20.47 27.25
C GLY A 44 -17.10 20.47 26.54
N GLN A 45 -17.64 21.67 26.32
CA GLN A 45 -18.87 21.88 25.56
C GLN A 45 -18.54 21.88 24.07
N LEU A 46 -19.21 21.01 23.30
CA LEU A 46 -19.05 20.94 21.85
C LEU A 46 -19.97 21.95 21.18
N ALA A 47 -19.41 22.89 20.41
CA ALA A 47 -20.17 23.93 19.72
C ALA A 47 -21.23 23.38 18.73
N CYS A 48 -20.95 22.23 18.12
CA CYS A 48 -21.77 21.62 17.06
C CYS A 48 -23.07 20.94 17.53
N ILE A 49 -23.18 20.56 18.82
CA ILE A 49 -24.34 19.80 19.34
C ILE A 49 -24.90 20.34 20.65
N ASP A 50 -24.42 21.51 21.09
CA ASP A 50 -24.78 22.16 22.36
C ASP A 50 -24.82 21.19 23.55
N ALA A 51 -23.75 20.40 23.70
CA ALA A 51 -23.67 19.38 24.73
C ALA A 51 -22.25 19.20 25.25
N THR A 52 -22.11 18.95 26.55
CA THR A 52 -20.83 18.68 27.20
C THR A 52 -20.43 17.23 26.98
N THR A 53 -19.25 16.96 26.43
CA THR A 53 -18.71 15.60 26.32
C THR A 53 -18.69 14.92 27.67
N TRP A 54 -18.69 13.59 27.67
CA TRP A 54 -18.62 12.86 28.91
C TRP A 54 -17.16 12.67 29.30
N ALA A 55 -16.90 12.69 30.61
CA ALA A 55 -15.65 12.15 31.10
C ALA A 55 -15.73 10.62 30.95
N GLY A 56 -14.79 10.03 30.23
CA GLY A 56 -14.80 8.62 29.90
C GLY A 56 -13.74 8.25 28.85
N PRO A 57 -13.32 6.98 28.79
CA PRO A 57 -12.41 6.51 27.75
C PRO A 57 -12.98 6.71 26.35
N ASP A 58 -12.18 7.31 25.48
CA ASP A 58 -12.56 7.66 24.11
C ASP A 58 -11.80 6.77 23.11
N VAL A 59 -12.43 6.45 21.99
CA VAL A 59 -11.72 5.93 20.80
C VAL A 59 -11.74 6.96 19.69
N TYR A 60 -10.59 7.15 19.05
CA TYR A 60 -10.37 8.15 18.02
C TYR A 60 -10.06 7.53 16.67
N PHE A 61 -10.70 8.09 15.65
CA PHE A 61 -10.43 7.81 14.25
C PHE A 61 -10.02 9.07 13.51
N ARG A 62 -9.37 8.90 12.37
CA ARG A 62 -9.02 9.97 11.43
C ARG A 62 -9.55 9.59 10.06
N VAL A 63 -10.20 10.53 9.38
CA VAL A 63 -10.68 10.38 8.01
C VAL A 63 -10.15 11.55 7.20
N ASP A 64 -9.39 11.26 6.15
CA ASP A 64 -8.99 12.28 5.18
C ASP A 64 -10.08 12.34 4.10
N LEU A 65 -10.68 13.52 3.94
CA LEU A 65 -11.73 13.77 2.97
C LEU A 65 -11.22 14.72 1.91
N SER A 66 -11.51 14.42 0.65
CA SER A 66 -11.38 15.38 -0.43
C SER A 66 -12.56 16.35 -0.49
N ALA A 67 -12.34 17.51 -1.09
CA ALA A 67 -13.39 18.48 -1.36
C ALA A 67 -14.61 17.82 -2.05
N GLY A 68 -15.80 18.06 -1.51
CA GLY A 68 -17.07 17.50 -1.97
C GLY A 68 -17.46 16.15 -1.34
N GLU A 69 -16.53 15.43 -0.71
CA GLU A 69 -16.85 14.18 0.00
C GLU A 69 -17.69 14.45 1.25
N ARG A 70 -18.56 13.50 1.58
CA ARG A 70 -19.34 13.47 2.80
C ARG A 70 -18.94 12.27 3.63
N LEU A 71 -18.60 12.55 4.88
CA LEU A 71 -18.49 11.53 5.90
C LEU A 71 -19.80 11.43 6.67
N ARG A 72 -20.36 10.22 6.75
CA ARG A 72 -21.36 9.82 7.73
C ARG A 72 -20.74 8.83 8.68
N VAL A 73 -20.83 9.11 9.97
CA VAL A 73 -20.40 8.21 11.03
C VAL A 73 -21.60 7.84 11.86
N THR A 74 -21.93 6.55 11.89
CA THR A 74 -23.08 6.04 12.63
C THR A 74 -22.60 5.19 13.80
N ASP A 75 -22.99 5.54 15.02
CA ASP A 75 -22.87 4.63 16.16
C ASP A 75 -23.85 3.48 15.97
N THR A 76 -23.37 2.26 15.74
CA THR A 76 -24.24 1.11 15.49
C THR A 76 -24.43 0.20 16.70
N ARG A 77 -23.86 0.57 17.85
CA ARG A 77 -23.90 -0.14 19.15
C ARG A 77 -23.61 -1.64 19.16
N ALA A 78 -22.67 -2.06 20.01
CA ALA A 78 -22.55 -3.44 20.44
C ALA A 78 -22.99 -3.69 21.91
N GLY A 79 -23.06 -2.66 22.77
CA GLY A 79 -23.00 -2.87 24.23
C GLY A 79 -23.96 -2.12 25.16
N GLY A 80 -24.97 -1.39 24.67
CA GLY A 80 -26.04 -0.84 25.52
C GLY A 80 -25.69 0.32 26.48
N PHE A 81 -24.48 0.88 26.42
CA PHE A 81 -24.12 2.11 27.13
C PHE A 81 -24.45 3.36 26.30
N ASN A 82 -24.55 4.52 26.95
CA ASN A 82 -24.81 5.78 26.26
C ASN A 82 -23.52 6.24 25.57
N SER A 83 -23.58 6.54 24.29
CA SER A 83 -22.43 6.88 23.46
C SER A 83 -22.69 8.12 22.62
N GLY A 84 -21.61 8.74 22.17
CA GLY A 84 -21.62 9.93 21.33
C GLY A 84 -20.55 9.83 20.27
N VAL A 85 -20.85 10.36 19.09
CA VAL A 85 -19.91 10.49 17.97
C VAL A 85 -19.70 11.97 17.71
N TYR A 86 -18.45 12.40 17.63
CA TYR A 86 -18.09 13.80 17.41
C TYR A 86 -17.06 13.91 16.29
N LEU A 87 -17.31 14.81 15.34
CA LEU A 87 -16.45 15.09 14.20
C LEU A 87 -15.79 16.46 14.42
N PHE A 88 -14.47 16.53 14.40
CA PHE A 88 -13.73 17.78 14.63
C PHE A 88 -12.46 17.86 13.76
N THR A 89 -12.04 19.06 13.40
CA THR A 89 -10.90 19.27 12.47
C THR A 89 -9.55 19.34 13.17
N GLN A 90 -9.50 19.55 14.49
CA GLN A 90 -8.25 19.57 15.24
C GLN A 90 -8.28 18.63 16.42
N CYS A 91 -7.29 17.75 16.44
CA CYS A 91 -7.12 16.83 17.52
C CYS A 91 -6.86 17.54 18.88
N GLY A 92 -7.57 17.11 19.92
CA GLY A 92 -7.42 17.64 21.28
C GLY A 92 -8.10 18.99 21.50
N GLN A 93 -8.79 19.54 20.48
CA GLN A 93 -9.61 20.75 20.58
C GLN A 93 -11.04 20.52 20.08
N PRO A 94 -11.73 19.47 20.56
CA PRO A 94 -13.07 19.13 20.07
C PRO A 94 -14.09 20.23 20.39
N ALA A 95 -13.93 20.96 21.50
CA ALA A 95 -14.82 22.06 21.88
C ALA A 95 -14.85 23.19 20.83
N ASP A 96 -13.67 23.56 20.31
CA ASP A 96 -13.50 24.71 19.42
C ASP A 96 -13.63 24.34 17.94
N THR A 97 -13.41 23.07 17.59
CA THR A 97 -13.32 22.63 16.19
C THR A 97 -14.36 21.59 15.78
N CYS A 98 -15.36 21.33 16.63
CA CYS A 98 -16.44 20.42 16.30
C CYS A 98 -17.22 20.92 15.08
N GLN A 99 -17.32 20.06 14.07
CA GLN A 99 -18.08 20.29 12.85
C GLN A 99 -19.47 19.67 12.91
N ALA A 100 -19.57 18.49 13.52
CA ALA A 100 -20.83 17.75 13.66
C ALA A 100 -20.71 16.73 14.79
N GLY A 101 -21.85 16.31 15.32
CA GLY A 101 -21.87 15.24 16.30
C GLY A 101 -23.27 14.69 16.51
N CYS A 102 -23.35 13.61 17.27
CA CYS A 102 -24.62 13.04 17.68
C CYS A 102 -24.46 12.31 19.02
N ARG A 103 -25.58 12.06 19.70
CA ARG A 103 -25.65 11.30 20.95
C ARG A 103 -26.75 10.27 20.91
N GLY A 104 -26.54 9.18 21.62
CA GLY A 104 -27.51 8.12 21.79
C GLY A 104 -27.44 7.06 20.70
N ALA A 105 -28.44 6.19 20.69
CA ALA A 105 -28.46 4.99 19.85
C ALA A 105 -28.51 5.31 18.39
N ASN A 106 -27.73 4.57 17.57
CA ASN A 106 -27.95 4.59 16.12
C ASN A 106 -27.93 6.01 15.59
N CYS A 107 -27.14 6.88 16.24
CA CYS A 107 -27.06 8.27 15.91
C CYS A 107 -26.01 8.41 14.81
N THR A 108 -26.28 9.32 13.88
CA THR A 108 -25.38 9.60 12.76
C THR A 108 -24.90 11.03 12.84
N ALA A 109 -23.58 11.22 12.83
CA ALA A 109 -22.94 12.50 12.61
C ALA A 109 -22.55 12.59 11.13
N THR A 110 -22.88 13.71 10.48
CA THR A 110 -22.62 13.91 9.05
C THR A 110 -21.82 15.19 8.85
N TYR A 111 -20.77 15.12 8.04
CA TYR A 111 -19.97 16.27 7.61
C TYR A 111 -19.72 16.20 6.12
N LYS A 112 -19.79 17.35 5.43
CA LYS A 112 -19.36 17.49 4.04
C LYS A 112 -18.11 18.36 4.00
N ALA A 113 -17.07 17.88 3.35
CA ALA A 113 -15.84 18.62 3.15
C ALA A 113 -16.03 19.65 2.03
N ASP A 114 -15.83 20.94 2.31
CA ASP A 114 -15.82 22.00 1.28
C ASP A 114 -14.45 22.11 0.58
N GLU A 115 -13.40 21.67 1.26
CA GLU A 115 -12.02 21.59 0.78
C GLU A 115 -11.39 20.28 1.27
N ASP A 116 -10.23 19.91 0.71
CA ASP A 116 -9.46 18.77 1.21
C ASP A 116 -9.14 18.98 2.70
N THR A 117 -9.61 18.06 3.55
CA THR A 117 -9.53 18.22 5.00
C THR A 117 -9.31 16.90 5.71
N THR A 118 -8.73 16.97 6.91
CA THR A 118 -8.63 15.84 7.82
C THR A 118 -9.65 16.05 8.93
N LEU A 119 -10.58 15.10 9.06
CA LEU A 119 -11.47 15.00 10.20
C LEU A 119 -10.97 13.97 11.20
N TYR A 120 -11.12 14.31 12.47
CA TYR A 120 -11.00 13.39 13.58
C TYR A 120 -12.39 13.04 14.09
N VAL A 121 -12.57 11.78 14.46
CA VAL A 121 -13.83 11.23 14.96
C VAL A 121 -13.58 10.70 16.35
N GLY A 122 -14.19 11.33 17.35
CA GLY A 122 -14.21 10.81 18.73
C GLY A 122 -15.48 10.01 18.95
N PHE A 123 -15.34 8.78 19.42
CA PHE A 123 -16.44 8.01 19.99
C PHE A 123 -16.25 7.94 21.51
N ASP A 124 -17.23 8.46 22.23
CA ASP A 124 -17.18 8.74 23.67
C ASP A 124 -18.27 7.95 24.38
N GLY A 125 -17.89 7.25 25.45
CA GLY A 125 -18.80 6.53 26.35
C GLY A 125 -19.23 7.39 27.54
N ALA A 126 -20.54 7.46 27.79
CA ALA A 126 -21.09 8.33 28.82
C ALA A 126 -20.66 7.98 30.25
N ALA A 127 -20.39 9.00 31.06
CA ALA A 127 -20.25 8.91 32.51
C ALA A 127 -19.28 7.81 33.00
N ASN A 128 -18.09 7.73 32.40
CA ASN A 128 -17.05 6.72 32.65
C ASN A 128 -17.46 5.28 32.30
N GLN A 129 -18.52 5.09 31.50
CA GLN A 129 -18.87 3.77 30.98
C GLN A 129 -17.80 3.31 29.99
N GLN A 130 -17.33 2.08 30.18
CA GLN A 130 -16.42 1.38 29.27
C GLN A 130 -17.17 0.21 28.66
N GLY A 131 -16.86 -0.12 27.41
CA GLY A 131 -17.40 -1.31 26.80
C GLY A 131 -17.17 -1.37 25.30
N GLU A 132 -17.83 -2.36 24.68
CA GLU A 132 -17.76 -2.61 23.26
C GLU A 132 -18.45 -1.52 22.43
N TYR A 133 -17.72 -0.92 21.51
CA TYR A 133 -18.23 0.03 20.53
C TYR A 133 -18.45 -0.62 19.16
N GLY A 134 -19.33 0.01 18.38
CA GLY A 134 -19.51 -0.27 16.96
C GLY A 134 -19.77 1.03 16.25
N VAL A 135 -18.91 1.40 15.30
CA VAL A 135 -18.99 2.65 14.54
C VAL A 135 -18.89 2.32 13.07
N TYR A 136 -19.94 2.64 12.32
CA TYR A 136 -19.95 2.51 10.88
C TYR A 136 -19.55 3.82 10.22
N PHE A 137 -18.53 3.75 9.38
CA PHE A 137 -18.08 4.84 8.53
C PHE A 137 -18.65 4.65 7.15
N ASP A 138 -19.27 5.69 6.64
CA ASP A 138 -19.74 5.78 5.27
C ASP A 138 -19.19 7.06 4.66
N ILE A 139 -18.20 6.89 3.79
CA ILE A 139 -17.60 7.98 3.04
C ILE A 139 -18.37 8.05 1.74
N GLU A 140 -19.50 8.74 1.79
CA GLU A 140 -20.32 9.00 0.62
C GLU A 140 -19.73 10.14 -0.17
N ARG A 141 -19.66 9.92 -1.45
CA ARG A 141 -19.33 10.94 -2.42
C ARG A 141 -20.64 11.50 -2.97
N GLU A 142 -21.42 12.19 -2.12
CA GLU A 142 -22.73 12.71 -2.58
C GLU A 142 -22.52 13.86 -3.58
N GLY A 143 -22.91 13.61 -4.84
CA GLY A 143 -22.89 14.62 -5.89
C GLY A 143 -21.56 14.77 -6.62
N VAL A 144 -20.58 13.87 -6.45
CA VAL A 144 -19.61 13.66 -7.53
C VAL A 144 -20.28 12.75 -8.54
N GLY A 145 -20.79 13.36 -9.61
CA GLY A 145 -21.27 12.63 -10.76
C GLY A 145 -20.17 11.77 -11.38
N PHE A 146 -20.42 11.32 -12.58
CA PHE A 146 -19.44 10.72 -13.46
C PHE A 146 -18.14 11.53 -13.46
N GLN A 147 -17.00 10.85 -13.26
CA GLN A 147 -15.69 11.49 -13.25
C GLN A 147 -14.74 10.81 -14.23
N VAL A 148 -13.93 11.62 -14.90
CA VAL A 148 -12.83 11.19 -15.76
C VAL A 148 -11.54 11.68 -15.14
N VAL A 149 -10.54 10.80 -15.08
CA VAL A 149 -9.25 11.12 -14.48
C VAL A 149 -8.14 10.59 -15.36
N SER A 150 -7.22 11.47 -15.72
CA SER A 150 -5.99 11.14 -16.44
C SER A 150 -4.92 10.61 -15.48
N ILE A 151 -4.06 9.71 -15.95
CA ILE A 151 -2.96 9.17 -15.13
C ILE A 151 -1.81 10.20 -15.05
N PRO A 152 -1.39 10.66 -13.86
CA PRO A 152 -0.20 11.51 -13.74
C PRO A 152 1.07 10.73 -14.06
N TRP A 153 2.13 11.41 -14.52
CA TRP A 153 3.43 10.74 -14.74
C TRP A 153 4.14 10.40 -13.43
N VAL A 154 3.99 11.27 -12.43
CA VAL A 154 4.52 11.09 -11.08
C VAL A 154 3.36 11.26 -10.10
N GLY A 155 2.99 10.20 -9.38
CA GLY A 155 1.80 10.22 -8.51
C GLY A 155 1.84 11.32 -7.44
N THR A 156 3.03 11.59 -6.87
CA THR A 156 3.24 12.64 -5.86
C THR A 156 3.47 14.04 -6.44
N ALA A 157 3.51 14.18 -7.77
CA ALA A 157 3.79 15.45 -8.45
C ALA A 157 3.04 15.47 -9.80
N PRO A 158 1.69 15.55 -9.79
CA PRO A 158 0.85 15.41 -10.97
C PRO A 158 1.06 16.51 -12.03
N GLU A 159 1.69 17.63 -11.64
CA GLU A 159 2.08 18.71 -12.54
C GLU A 159 3.27 18.36 -13.45
N VAL A 160 4.01 17.28 -13.14
CA VAL A 160 5.11 16.82 -13.98
C VAL A 160 4.51 16.15 -15.23
N PRO A 161 4.75 16.70 -16.44
CA PRO A 161 4.17 16.14 -17.66
C PRO A 161 4.81 14.79 -18.01
N HIS A 162 4.05 13.96 -18.72
CA HIS A 162 4.61 12.79 -19.40
C HIS A 162 5.62 13.22 -20.47
N ASP A 163 6.58 12.34 -20.77
CA ASP A 163 7.52 12.56 -21.89
C ASP A 163 6.96 11.97 -23.19
N GLY A 164 6.97 12.76 -24.27
CA GLY A 164 6.64 12.34 -25.63
C GLY A 164 7.85 12.46 -26.58
N VAL A 165 7.80 11.78 -27.73
CA VAL A 165 8.85 11.83 -28.75
C VAL A 165 8.22 12.01 -30.12
N ALA A 166 8.69 13.01 -30.87
CA ALA A 166 8.19 13.30 -32.22
C ALA A 166 8.39 12.09 -33.15
N GLY A 167 7.39 11.80 -33.98
CA GLY A 167 7.37 10.65 -34.89
C GLY A 167 7.13 9.30 -34.21
N ASP A 168 7.12 9.25 -32.88
CA ASP A 168 6.81 8.05 -32.12
C ASP A 168 5.45 8.16 -31.40
N TRP A 169 4.88 7.01 -31.03
CA TRP A 169 3.60 6.96 -30.32
C TRP A 169 3.73 7.00 -28.79
N SER A 170 2.73 7.58 -28.13
CA SER A 170 2.53 7.55 -26.67
C SER A 170 1.12 7.05 -26.36
N TYR A 171 0.93 6.40 -25.21
CA TYR A 171 -0.42 6.17 -24.68
C TYR A 171 -0.92 7.45 -24.02
N MET A 172 -2.10 7.91 -24.44
CA MET A 172 -2.93 8.83 -23.68
C MET A 172 -3.72 8.00 -22.67
N GLN A 173 -3.70 8.39 -21.40
CA GLN A 173 -4.07 7.49 -20.30
C GLN A 173 -5.12 8.14 -19.42
N ALA A 174 -6.30 7.52 -19.36
CA ALA A 174 -7.37 7.96 -18.49
C ALA A 174 -8.26 6.79 -18.08
N VAL A 175 -8.91 6.96 -16.93
CA VAL A 175 -9.93 6.07 -16.38
C VAL A 175 -11.19 6.87 -16.04
N ALA A 176 -12.25 6.16 -15.69
CA ALA A 176 -13.48 6.76 -15.21
C ALA A 176 -13.94 6.17 -13.87
N PHE A 177 -14.66 6.99 -13.11
CA PHE A 177 -15.27 6.64 -11.83
C PHE A 177 -16.76 6.95 -11.83
N ASN A 178 -17.49 6.34 -10.89
CA ASN A 178 -18.91 6.60 -10.62
C ASN A 178 -19.83 6.44 -11.85
N CYS A 179 -19.61 5.39 -12.63
CA CYS A 179 -20.46 5.05 -13.76
C CYS A 179 -20.93 3.60 -13.70
N ASP A 180 -22.23 3.39 -13.72
CA ASP A 180 -22.88 2.08 -13.86
C ASP A 180 -23.40 1.81 -15.29
N GLN A 181 -23.23 2.78 -16.20
CA GLN A 181 -23.62 2.70 -17.59
C GLN A 181 -22.41 2.48 -18.52
N PRO A 182 -22.64 2.12 -19.79
CA PRO A 182 -21.58 2.13 -20.79
C PRO A 182 -20.97 3.52 -21.00
N ILE A 183 -19.64 3.61 -20.94
CA ILE A 183 -18.88 4.86 -21.10
C ILE A 183 -18.47 5.06 -22.56
N ASP A 184 -18.67 6.26 -23.11
CA ASP A 184 -18.01 6.69 -24.36
C ASP A 184 -17.00 7.79 -24.05
N PHE A 185 -15.93 7.91 -24.83
CA PHE A 185 -14.92 8.95 -24.66
C PHE A 185 -14.34 9.43 -25.99
N ARG A 186 -13.68 10.59 -25.97
CA ARG A 186 -12.91 11.17 -27.08
C ARG A 186 -11.75 12.00 -26.57
N TRP A 187 -10.75 12.23 -27.41
CA TRP A 187 -9.53 12.97 -27.08
C TRP A 187 -9.33 14.18 -28.00
N ASP A 188 -8.79 15.24 -27.40
CA ASP A 188 -8.18 16.43 -28.01
C ASP A 188 -6.69 16.35 -27.62
N PHE A 189 -5.84 15.90 -28.55
CA PHE A 189 -4.46 15.51 -28.26
C PHE A 189 -3.55 16.72 -28.06
N GLU A 190 -3.81 17.80 -28.81
CA GLU A 190 -3.05 19.04 -28.77
C GLU A 190 -3.55 19.99 -27.66
N GLY A 191 -4.79 19.81 -27.19
CA GLY A 191 -5.42 20.67 -26.19
C GLY A 191 -5.96 21.98 -26.77
N ASP A 192 -6.26 22.02 -28.07
CA ASP A 192 -6.63 23.25 -28.80
C ASP A 192 -8.14 23.56 -28.77
N GLY A 193 -8.93 22.67 -28.16
CA GLY A 193 -10.38 22.78 -28.06
C GLY A 193 -11.14 22.11 -29.21
N GLN A 194 -10.45 21.50 -30.17
CA GLN A 194 -11.03 20.63 -31.19
C GLN A 194 -10.79 19.16 -30.83
N TRP A 195 -11.82 18.33 -31.02
CA TRP A 195 -11.71 16.90 -30.73
C TRP A 195 -11.14 16.16 -31.94
N ASP A 196 -10.00 15.48 -31.77
CA ASP A 196 -9.33 14.70 -32.83
C ASP A 196 -9.93 13.32 -33.03
N MET A 197 -10.80 12.91 -32.10
CA MET A 197 -11.48 11.63 -32.14
C MET A 197 -13.00 11.78 -32.08
N ASP A 198 -13.69 10.92 -32.84
CA ASP A 198 -15.10 10.65 -32.61
C ASP A 198 -15.30 9.90 -31.29
N TRP A 199 -16.50 10.02 -30.74
CA TRP A 199 -16.94 9.26 -29.56
C TRP A 199 -16.71 7.76 -29.76
N THR A 200 -15.89 7.19 -28.89
CA THR A 200 -15.49 5.79 -28.92
C THR A 200 -15.97 5.10 -27.65
N ARG A 201 -16.55 3.90 -27.78
CA ARG A 201 -16.99 3.09 -26.64
C ARG A 201 -15.78 2.57 -25.84
N ALA A 202 -15.72 2.88 -24.54
CA ALA A 202 -14.72 2.31 -23.65
C ALA A 202 -14.99 0.82 -23.41
N PRO A 203 -13.97 -0.05 -23.36
CA PRO A 203 -14.16 -1.46 -23.02
C PRO A 203 -14.59 -1.65 -21.56
N ASN A 204 -14.15 -0.76 -20.66
CA ASN A 204 -14.54 -0.71 -19.25
C ASN A 204 -14.07 0.63 -18.63
N ARG A 205 -14.41 0.87 -17.36
CA ARG A 205 -14.04 2.11 -16.64
C ARG A 205 -12.53 2.32 -16.47
N TRP A 206 -11.72 1.25 -16.53
CA TRP A 206 -10.27 1.30 -16.35
C TRP A 206 -9.52 1.56 -17.67
N ASN A 207 -10.20 1.84 -18.78
CA ASN A 207 -9.50 2.07 -20.04
C ASN A 207 -10.24 3.03 -20.95
N LEU A 208 -9.86 4.31 -20.86
CA LEU A 208 -10.20 5.36 -21.83
C LEU A 208 -8.96 5.72 -22.66
N GLY A 209 -7.94 4.85 -22.68
CA GLY A 209 -6.64 5.16 -23.24
C GLY A 209 -6.52 4.83 -24.72
N VAL A 210 -5.76 5.65 -25.45
CA VAL A 210 -5.53 5.53 -26.90
C VAL A 210 -4.07 5.75 -27.23
N LYS A 211 -3.61 5.17 -28.34
CA LYS A 211 -2.28 5.47 -28.89
C LYS A 211 -2.37 6.69 -29.78
N HIS A 212 -1.48 7.65 -29.58
CA HIS A 212 -1.33 8.81 -30.45
C HIS A 212 0.14 8.95 -30.88
N THR A 213 0.37 9.17 -32.17
CA THR A 213 1.70 9.39 -32.75
C THR A 213 1.92 10.87 -32.96
N TRP A 214 2.94 11.41 -32.29
CA TRP A 214 3.24 12.82 -32.37
C TRP A 214 3.79 13.20 -33.76
N PRO A 215 3.40 14.36 -34.34
CA PRO A 215 3.97 14.84 -35.59
C PRO A 215 5.50 14.93 -35.53
N ALA A 216 6.18 14.57 -36.62
CA ALA A 216 7.65 14.58 -36.66
C ALA A 216 8.23 16.01 -36.57
N ASP A 217 7.43 17.01 -36.94
CA ASP A 217 7.75 18.44 -37.02
C ASP A 217 7.10 19.26 -35.89
N LEU A 218 6.71 18.61 -34.78
CA LEU A 218 6.11 19.30 -33.64
C LEU A 218 7.02 20.38 -33.04
N ASP A 219 6.42 21.42 -32.46
CA ASP A 219 7.15 22.45 -31.74
C ASP A 219 7.62 21.94 -30.37
N THR A 220 8.92 21.70 -30.25
CA THR A 220 9.54 21.17 -29.02
C THR A 220 9.52 22.11 -27.83
N SER A 221 9.15 23.37 -28.03
CA SER A 221 9.00 24.36 -26.95
C SER A 221 7.61 24.33 -26.31
N THR A 222 6.65 23.64 -26.94
CA THR A 222 5.26 23.58 -26.49
C THR A 222 5.03 22.45 -25.47
N LEU A 223 4.36 22.78 -24.37
CA LEU A 223 3.72 21.80 -23.49
C LEU A 223 2.33 21.53 -24.05
N TYR A 224 2.05 20.28 -24.39
CA TYR A 224 0.72 19.86 -24.83
C TYR A 224 -0.09 19.46 -23.60
N ILE A 225 -1.31 19.98 -23.51
CA ILE A 225 -2.25 19.63 -22.43
C ILE A 225 -3.40 18.91 -23.11
N ALA A 226 -3.20 17.63 -23.40
CA ALA A 226 -4.23 16.82 -24.03
C ALA A 226 -5.46 16.77 -23.13
N ARG A 227 -6.65 16.68 -23.72
CA ARG A 227 -7.91 16.62 -22.98
C ARG A 227 -8.66 15.37 -23.38
N VAL A 228 -9.22 14.69 -22.38
CA VAL A 228 -10.21 13.63 -22.58
C VAL A 228 -11.55 14.14 -22.12
N GLU A 229 -12.58 13.87 -22.90
CA GLU A 229 -13.97 13.98 -22.47
C GLU A 229 -14.57 12.59 -22.50
N ALA A 230 -15.30 12.23 -21.46
CA ALA A 230 -16.10 11.02 -21.48
C ALA A 230 -17.53 11.32 -21.04
N ARG A 231 -18.42 10.35 -21.29
CA ARG A 231 -19.81 10.42 -20.86
C ARG A 231 -20.30 9.09 -20.31
N CYS A 232 -21.18 9.19 -19.32
CA CYS A 232 -21.92 8.10 -18.71
C CYS A 232 -23.41 8.45 -18.74
N GLY A 233 -24.13 7.93 -19.73
CA GLY A 233 -25.51 8.37 -19.98
C GLY A 233 -25.55 9.84 -20.41
N GLU A 234 -26.23 10.68 -19.62
CA GLU A 234 -26.32 12.13 -19.83
C GLU A 234 -25.20 12.92 -19.13
N GLU A 235 -24.47 12.29 -18.22
CA GLU A 235 -23.38 12.94 -17.50
C GLU A 235 -22.10 12.96 -18.35
N THR A 236 -21.38 14.07 -18.30
CA THR A 236 -20.12 14.28 -19.02
C THR A 236 -19.08 14.84 -18.07
N ASP A 237 -17.83 14.42 -18.21
CA ASP A 237 -16.71 15.01 -17.49
C ASP A 237 -15.44 15.04 -18.35
N THR A 238 -14.49 15.90 -17.98
CA THR A 238 -13.23 16.09 -18.72
C THR A 238 -12.01 16.06 -17.81
N ALA A 239 -10.90 15.50 -18.32
CA ALA A 239 -9.60 15.53 -17.63
C ALA A 239 -8.49 16.04 -18.55
N GLN A 240 -7.41 16.54 -17.95
CA GLN A 240 -6.23 17.04 -18.65
C GLN A 240 -5.03 16.10 -18.45
N PHE A 241 -4.41 15.69 -19.56
CA PHE A 241 -3.22 14.84 -19.58
C PHE A 241 -2.00 15.65 -20.08
N PRO A 242 -1.19 16.22 -19.17
CA PRO A 242 -0.04 17.03 -19.57
C PRO A 242 1.08 16.14 -20.14
N ILE A 243 1.57 16.48 -21.33
CA ILE A 243 2.62 15.75 -22.03
C ILE A 243 3.53 16.70 -22.80
N ARG A 244 4.83 16.48 -22.71
CA ARG A 244 5.86 17.26 -23.40
C ARG A 244 6.56 16.42 -24.45
N ALA A 245 6.12 16.56 -25.69
CA ALA A 245 6.73 15.90 -26.83
C ALA A 245 7.96 16.64 -27.34
N ARG A 246 8.98 15.91 -27.81
CA ARG A 246 10.26 16.50 -28.24
C ARG A 246 10.78 15.82 -29.51
N VAL A 247 11.32 16.62 -30.43
CA VAL A 247 11.99 16.15 -31.66
C VAL A 247 13.34 15.51 -31.33
N GLU A 248 14.18 16.22 -30.57
CA GLU A 248 15.49 15.73 -30.14
C GLU A 248 15.44 15.16 -28.71
N ALA A 249 14.57 14.17 -28.49
CA ALA A 249 14.40 13.56 -27.17
C ALA A 249 15.69 12.84 -26.71
N THR A 250 16.12 13.15 -25.49
CA THR A 250 17.24 12.49 -24.81
C THR A 250 16.93 11.01 -24.54
N LYS A 251 17.97 10.21 -24.24
CA LYS A 251 17.79 8.80 -23.83
C LYS A 251 16.86 8.67 -22.63
N ALA A 252 16.97 9.55 -21.64
CA ALA A 252 16.12 9.52 -20.45
C ALA A 252 14.63 9.74 -20.80
N GLN A 253 14.32 10.72 -21.65
CA GLN A 253 12.96 11.01 -22.09
C GLN A 253 12.36 9.86 -22.91
N ARG A 254 13.16 9.25 -23.80
CA ARG A 254 12.76 8.06 -24.55
C ARG A 254 12.43 6.90 -23.60
N VAL A 255 13.24 6.69 -22.56
CA VAL A 255 13.01 5.66 -21.54
C VAL A 255 11.77 5.97 -20.70
N ASN A 256 11.58 7.22 -20.26
CA ASN A 256 10.40 7.63 -19.50
C ASN A 256 9.10 7.37 -20.27
N ARG A 257 9.03 7.75 -21.55
CA ARG A 257 7.89 7.43 -22.43
C ARG A 257 7.60 5.93 -22.46
N LEU A 258 8.63 5.11 -22.64
CA LEU A 258 8.47 3.65 -22.68
C LEU A 258 8.00 3.08 -21.34
N ILE A 259 8.47 3.65 -20.22
CA ILE A 259 8.01 3.28 -18.88
C ILE A 259 6.54 3.65 -18.70
N SER A 260 6.14 4.88 -19.05
CA SER A 260 4.73 5.32 -19.02
C SER A 260 3.83 4.37 -19.82
N ASN A 261 4.23 4.06 -21.06
CA ASN A 261 3.52 3.10 -21.90
C ASN A 261 3.46 1.68 -21.30
N GLY A 262 4.53 1.24 -20.64
CA GLY A 262 4.63 -0.06 -20.00
C GLY A 262 3.73 -0.17 -18.76
N LEU A 263 3.67 0.88 -17.93
CA LEU A 263 2.76 0.96 -16.78
C LEU A 263 1.30 0.91 -17.25
N TRP A 264 0.96 1.67 -18.28
CA TRP A 264 -0.38 1.63 -18.87
C TRP A 264 -0.76 0.26 -19.42
N LEU A 265 0.17 -0.38 -20.14
CA LEU A 265 -0.07 -1.73 -20.64
C LEU A 265 -0.32 -2.73 -19.51
N GLY A 266 0.46 -2.67 -18.43
CA GLY A 266 0.25 -3.51 -17.25
C GLY A 266 -1.10 -3.21 -16.59
N HIS A 267 -1.48 -1.93 -16.48
CA HIS A 267 -2.77 -1.50 -15.93
C HIS A 267 -3.93 -2.15 -16.69
N ILE A 268 -3.98 -2.02 -18.01
CA ILE A 268 -5.10 -2.56 -18.80
C ILE A 268 -5.06 -4.09 -18.96
N ALA A 269 -3.91 -4.73 -18.78
CA ALA A 269 -3.74 -6.17 -18.96
C ALA A 269 -3.94 -6.98 -17.66
N ALA A 270 -3.81 -6.35 -16.50
CA ALA A 270 -3.97 -7.03 -15.22
C ALA A 270 -5.41 -7.50 -15.00
N ALA A 271 -5.56 -8.69 -14.42
CA ALA A 271 -6.83 -9.20 -13.97
C ALA A 271 -7.28 -8.45 -12.71
N ARG A 272 -8.60 -8.32 -12.55
CA ARG A 272 -9.22 -7.59 -11.43
C ARG A 272 -10.47 -8.31 -10.94
N ASP A 273 -10.70 -8.19 -9.64
CA ASP A 273 -11.96 -8.51 -8.99
C ASP A 273 -12.42 -7.27 -8.20
N ALA A 274 -13.45 -6.60 -8.72
CA ALA A 274 -13.99 -5.40 -8.11
C ALA A 274 -14.75 -5.69 -6.79
N ASN A 275 -15.24 -6.91 -6.59
CA ASN A 275 -15.96 -7.27 -5.36
C ASN A 275 -15.01 -7.41 -4.18
N THR A 276 -13.85 -8.02 -4.41
CA THR A 276 -12.81 -8.19 -3.38
C THR A 276 -11.73 -7.11 -3.44
N ARG A 277 -11.85 -6.15 -4.37
CA ARG A 277 -10.89 -5.06 -4.61
C ARG A 277 -9.46 -5.59 -4.78
N LYS A 278 -9.32 -6.60 -5.63
CA LYS A 278 -8.03 -7.25 -5.93
C LYS A 278 -7.63 -7.02 -7.38
N MET A 279 -6.34 -6.87 -7.59
CA MET A 279 -5.74 -6.76 -8.91
C MET A 279 -4.47 -7.62 -8.96
N TRP A 280 -4.25 -8.32 -10.05
CA TRP A 280 -3.07 -9.16 -10.22
C TRP A 280 -2.68 -9.32 -11.67
N TRP A 281 -1.39 -9.58 -11.91
CA TRP A 281 -0.91 -9.90 -13.25
C TRP A 281 -1.00 -11.40 -13.54
N ARG A 282 -0.11 -12.20 -12.95
CA ARG A 282 -0.04 -13.66 -13.17
C ARG A 282 0.07 -14.40 -11.84
N ALA A 283 1.13 -14.15 -11.10
CA ALA A 283 1.32 -14.66 -9.74
C ALA A 283 1.60 -13.50 -8.75
N ALA A 284 1.67 -13.81 -7.46
CA ALA A 284 2.00 -12.83 -6.42
C ALA A 284 3.37 -12.15 -6.62
N PRO A 285 4.46 -12.87 -6.97
CA PRO A 285 5.74 -12.21 -7.27
C PRO A 285 5.66 -11.26 -8.48
N ASP A 286 5.00 -11.66 -9.57
CA ASP A 286 4.84 -10.80 -10.77
C ASP A 286 4.05 -9.52 -10.45
N THR A 287 2.98 -9.69 -9.67
CA THR A 287 2.12 -8.59 -9.20
C THR A 287 2.91 -7.65 -8.30
N SER A 288 3.81 -8.19 -7.48
CA SER A 288 4.68 -7.40 -6.60
C SER A 288 5.66 -6.54 -7.40
N VAL A 289 6.34 -7.10 -8.39
CA VAL A 289 7.24 -6.33 -9.27
C VAL A 289 6.48 -5.25 -10.05
N PHE A 290 5.25 -5.56 -10.51
CA PHE A 290 4.45 -4.57 -11.21
C PHE A 290 4.02 -3.41 -10.30
N ALA A 291 3.58 -3.70 -9.08
CA ALA A 291 3.28 -2.67 -8.09
C ALA A 291 4.52 -1.84 -7.72
N GLN A 292 5.69 -2.47 -7.57
CA GLN A 292 6.95 -1.73 -7.35
C GLN A 292 7.28 -0.78 -8.51
N ALA A 293 6.97 -1.13 -9.76
CA ALA A 293 7.17 -0.24 -10.90
C ALA A 293 6.30 1.04 -10.79
N MET A 294 5.08 0.92 -10.25
CA MET A 294 4.21 2.06 -9.95
C MET A 294 4.72 2.85 -8.73
N LEU A 295 5.10 2.17 -7.65
CA LEU A 295 5.65 2.79 -6.44
C LEU A 295 6.91 3.61 -6.72
N ASN A 296 7.79 3.12 -7.59
CA ASN A 296 9.00 3.83 -8.04
C ASN A 296 8.69 5.13 -8.82
N ARG A 297 7.45 5.34 -9.24
CA ARG A 297 6.95 6.58 -9.85
C ARG A 297 6.07 7.41 -8.90
N GLY A 298 6.05 7.05 -7.63
CA GLY A 298 5.33 7.79 -6.59
C GLY A 298 3.83 7.49 -6.55
N HIS A 299 3.35 6.47 -7.25
CA HIS A 299 1.96 6.03 -7.15
C HIS A 299 1.81 5.19 -5.88
N LYS A 300 1.29 5.80 -4.81
CA LYS A 300 1.25 5.19 -3.47
C LYS A 300 -0.18 4.97 -2.97
N ILE A 301 -0.35 4.06 -2.01
CA ILE A 301 -1.67 3.63 -1.52
C ILE A 301 -2.47 4.74 -0.81
N GLU A 302 -1.78 5.74 -0.25
CA GLU A 302 -2.38 6.91 0.42
C GLU A 302 -2.98 7.94 -0.53
N LEU A 303 -2.59 7.92 -1.82
CA LEU A 303 -3.05 8.92 -2.77
C LEU A 303 -4.52 8.71 -3.11
N ASN A 304 -5.23 9.80 -3.38
CA ASN A 304 -6.61 9.73 -3.83
C ASN A 304 -6.66 9.19 -5.27
N PRO A 305 -7.38 8.09 -5.56
CA PRO A 305 -7.53 7.58 -6.92
C PRO A 305 -8.16 8.55 -7.93
N LEU A 306 -8.82 9.62 -7.46
CA LEU A 306 -9.31 10.69 -8.33
C LEU A 306 -8.24 11.69 -8.79
N VAL A 307 -7.07 11.64 -8.17
CA VAL A 307 -5.89 12.43 -8.55
C VAL A 307 -4.87 11.52 -9.23
N ASP A 308 -4.69 10.32 -8.69
CA ASP A 308 -3.78 9.31 -9.21
C ASP A 308 -4.45 7.93 -9.25
N PRO A 309 -5.04 7.54 -10.40
CA PRO A 309 -5.76 6.26 -10.47
C PRO A 309 -4.89 5.03 -10.24
N TYR A 310 -3.56 5.11 -10.38
CA TYR A 310 -2.67 4.00 -10.03
C TYR A 310 -2.57 3.77 -8.52
N ALA A 311 -3.04 4.69 -7.68
CA ALA A 311 -3.22 4.44 -6.26
C ALA A 311 -4.24 3.32 -5.99
N GLU A 312 -5.32 3.23 -6.81
CA GLU A 312 -6.28 2.11 -6.75
C GLU A 312 -5.59 0.79 -7.12
N ASP A 313 -4.82 0.78 -8.20
CA ASP A 313 -4.09 -0.40 -8.66
C ASP A 313 -3.10 -0.92 -7.59
N VAL A 314 -2.27 -0.03 -7.02
CA VAL A 314 -1.31 -0.39 -5.97
C VAL A 314 -2.02 -0.94 -4.74
N LYS A 315 -3.12 -0.31 -4.32
CA LYS A 315 -3.97 -0.79 -3.22
C LYS A 315 -4.49 -2.19 -3.51
N TRP A 316 -5.08 -2.40 -4.67
CA TRP A 316 -5.71 -3.67 -5.05
C TRP A 316 -4.69 -4.79 -5.29
N MET A 317 -3.49 -4.45 -5.76
CA MET A 317 -2.36 -5.39 -5.82
C MET A 317 -1.88 -5.76 -4.42
N THR A 318 -1.81 -4.80 -3.49
CA THR A 318 -1.49 -5.08 -2.08
C THR A 318 -2.49 -6.04 -1.47
N HIS A 319 -3.79 -5.84 -1.71
CA HIS A 319 -4.83 -6.76 -1.27
C HIS A 319 -4.64 -8.18 -1.81
N TYR A 320 -4.28 -8.30 -3.09
CA TYR A 320 -4.03 -9.60 -3.71
C TYR A 320 -2.85 -10.34 -3.06
N ILE A 321 -1.77 -9.64 -2.71
CA ILE A 321 -0.61 -10.20 -2.01
C ILE A 321 -0.98 -10.65 -0.59
N LEU A 322 -1.71 -9.82 0.14
CA LEU A 322 -2.07 -10.09 1.54
C LEU A 322 -3.11 -11.20 1.71
N ASP A 323 -4.03 -11.35 0.75
CA ASP A 323 -4.94 -12.49 0.64
C ASP A 323 -4.22 -13.85 0.56
N ARG A 324 -2.97 -13.82 0.09
CA ARG A 324 -2.13 -15.01 -0.11
C ARG A 324 -1.05 -15.19 0.93
N ALA A 325 -0.90 -14.23 1.84
CA ALA A 325 -0.07 -14.41 3.01
C ALA A 325 -0.64 -15.54 3.86
N THR A 326 0.24 -16.32 4.47
CA THR A 326 -0.13 -17.42 5.36
C THR A 326 0.56 -17.24 6.69
N ARG A 327 -0.20 -17.36 7.78
CA ARG A 327 0.39 -17.40 9.13
C ARG A 327 1.31 -18.61 9.24
N PHE A 328 2.48 -18.39 9.82
CA PHE A 328 3.45 -19.43 10.07
C PHE A 328 3.96 -19.35 11.51
N ASN A 329 3.82 -20.41 12.30
CA ASN A 329 4.36 -20.43 13.66
C ASN A 329 5.89 -20.39 13.63
N ILE A 330 6.47 -19.42 14.32
CA ILE A 330 7.92 -19.29 14.47
C ILE A 330 8.30 -19.62 15.91
N ALA A 331 9.53 -20.07 16.11
CA ALA A 331 10.06 -20.46 17.40
C ALA A 331 11.53 -20.08 17.51
N GLU A 332 12.06 -20.16 18.73
CA GLU A 332 13.49 -19.97 18.99
C GLU A 332 14.33 -20.89 18.10
N GLN A 333 15.35 -20.31 17.49
CA GLN A 333 16.26 -20.97 16.56
C GLN A 333 17.50 -21.49 17.30
N ALA A 334 18.23 -22.40 16.65
CA ALA A 334 19.52 -22.90 17.12
C ALA A 334 20.45 -21.74 17.51
N GLY A 335 21.31 -21.94 18.52
CA GLY A 335 22.14 -20.86 19.07
C GLY A 335 21.39 -19.89 20.00
N GLY A 336 20.15 -20.18 20.35
CA GLY A 336 19.39 -19.44 21.37
C GLY A 336 18.88 -18.08 20.91
N VAL A 337 18.66 -17.91 19.60
CA VAL A 337 18.20 -16.64 19.03
C VAL A 337 16.70 -16.67 18.79
N ASN A 338 16.03 -15.56 19.11
CA ASN A 338 14.59 -15.43 18.93
C ASN A 338 14.28 -14.65 17.63
N PRO A 339 13.65 -15.27 16.62
CA PRO A 339 13.16 -14.58 15.43
C PRO A 339 11.83 -13.83 15.66
N ASP A 340 11.08 -14.13 16.71
CA ASP A 340 9.82 -13.48 17.08
C ASP A 340 10.11 -12.21 17.91
N VAL A 341 10.39 -11.11 17.22
CA VAL A 341 10.81 -9.85 17.85
C VAL A 341 9.64 -9.16 18.55
N ASN A 342 8.43 -9.29 17.99
CA ASN A 342 7.23 -8.69 18.53
C ASN A 342 6.49 -9.58 19.57
N GLY A 343 6.85 -10.85 19.69
CA GLY A 343 6.37 -11.77 20.72
C GLY A 343 4.99 -12.37 20.46
N ASN A 344 4.50 -12.36 19.22
CA ASN A 344 3.17 -12.87 18.86
C ASN A 344 3.16 -14.38 18.54
N GLY A 345 4.33 -15.00 18.42
CA GLY A 345 4.53 -16.43 18.15
C GLY A 345 4.40 -16.85 16.69
N TYR A 346 4.31 -15.92 15.74
CA TYR A 346 4.17 -16.23 14.31
C TYR A 346 4.76 -15.16 13.38
N GLY A 347 5.09 -15.56 12.16
CA GLY A 347 5.39 -14.67 11.05
C GLY A 347 4.39 -14.83 9.91
N PHE A 348 4.44 -13.93 8.93
CA PHE A 348 3.69 -14.06 7.68
C PHE A 348 4.58 -14.59 6.56
N ARG A 349 4.24 -15.78 6.07
CA ARG A 349 4.82 -16.34 4.86
C ARG A 349 4.01 -15.91 3.65
N PHE A 350 4.64 -15.16 2.75
CA PHE A 350 4.10 -14.79 1.45
C PHE A 350 4.10 -15.97 0.46
N GLU A 351 3.28 -15.91 -0.60
CA GLU A 351 3.10 -17.04 -1.54
C GLU A 351 4.31 -17.25 -2.46
N GLY A 352 4.56 -18.49 -2.88
CA GLY A 352 5.53 -18.83 -3.93
C GLY A 352 6.65 -19.73 -3.44
N GLU A 353 7.74 -19.79 -4.20
CA GLU A 353 9.00 -20.41 -3.76
C GLU A 353 9.47 -19.68 -2.50
N GLU A 354 9.44 -20.37 -1.35
CA GLU A 354 9.23 -19.80 0.00
C GLU A 354 9.95 -18.47 0.28
N ASN A 355 11.23 -18.37 -0.08
CA ASN A 355 12.05 -17.18 0.16
C ASN A 355 12.25 -16.31 -1.11
N TYR A 356 12.23 -16.91 -2.31
CA TYR A 356 12.39 -16.21 -3.59
C TYR A 356 11.24 -15.25 -3.86
N GLY A 357 10.03 -15.82 -3.92
CA GLY A 357 8.82 -15.04 -4.19
C GLY A 357 8.48 -14.16 -3.00
N GLY A 358 8.70 -14.66 -1.78
CA GLY A 358 8.40 -13.94 -0.56
C GLY A 358 9.21 -12.67 -0.37
N GLY A 359 10.49 -12.65 -0.81
CA GLY A 359 11.36 -11.48 -0.66
C GLY A 359 10.86 -10.29 -1.50
N VAL A 360 10.45 -10.56 -2.74
CA VAL A 360 9.87 -9.56 -3.66
C VAL A 360 8.55 -9.01 -3.13
N GLN A 361 7.74 -9.88 -2.52
CA GLN A 361 6.46 -9.50 -1.90
C GLN A 361 6.68 -8.64 -0.67
N LEU A 362 7.61 -9.03 0.21
CA LEU A 362 7.95 -8.22 1.39
C LEU A 362 8.48 -6.84 0.99
N GLU A 363 9.34 -6.77 -0.03
CA GLU A 363 9.82 -5.49 -0.58
C GLU A 363 8.67 -4.60 -1.05
N MET A 364 7.72 -5.17 -1.82
CA MET A 364 6.56 -4.44 -2.30
C MET A 364 5.69 -3.93 -1.15
N VAL A 365 5.32 -4.81 -0.21
CA VAL A 365 4.45 -4.46 0.92
C VAL A 365 5.11 -3.44 1.84
N ALA A 366 6.44 -3.54 2.05
CA ALA A 366 7.20 -2.54 2.81
C ALA A 366 7.28 -1.18 2.12
N SER A 367 7.00 -1.11 0.82
CA SER A 367 7.20 0.10 0.01
C SER A 367 5.90 0.83 -0.36
N VAL A 368 4.72 0.35 0.08
CA VAL A 368 3.41 0.83 -0.39
C VAL A 368 3.08 2.30 -0.12
N GLY A 369 3.83 2.95 0.79
CA GLY A 369 3.63 4.34 1.21
C GLY A 369 3.04 4.42 2.61
N ASP A 370 1.72 4.29 2.73
CA ASP A 370 1.02 4.27 4.02
C ASP A 370 1.20 2.95 4.77
N LEU A 371 2.16 2.94 5.69
CA LEU A 371 2.39 1.80 6.56
C LEU A 371 1.34 1.66 7.68
N ASP A 372 0.54 2.69 7.92
CA ASP A 372 -0.52 2.66 8.92
C ASP A 372 -1.88 2.27 8.29
N TYR A 373 -1.90 2.02 6.97
CA TYR A 373 -3.03 1.42 6.27
C TYR A 373 -3.42 0.09 6.93
N ARG A 374 -4.67 -0.02 7.38
CA ARG A 374 -5.18 -1.22 8.07
C ARG A 374 -5.86 -2.17 7.11
N ILE A 375 -5.56 -3.46 7.26
CA ILE A 375 -6.02 -4.48 6.33
C ILE A 375 -7.53 -4.73 6.49
N PRO A 376 -8.34 -4.53 5.44
CA PRO A 376 -9.77 -4.70 5.55
C PRO A 376 -10.17 -6.19 5.58
N PRO A 377 -11.28 -6.55 6.23
CA PRO A 377 -11.75 -7.94 6.33
C PRO A 377 -12.27 -8.47 4.99
N THR A 378 -12.59 -7.57 4.06
CA THR A 378 -13.18 -7.88 2.75
C THR A 378 -12.20 -8.49 1.76
N ILE A 379 -10.89 -8.41 2.02
CA ILE A 379 -9.89 -8.88 1.06
C ILE A 379 -9.51 -10.36 1.24
N GLY A 380 -10.05 -11.08 2.22
CA GLY A 380 -9.77 -12.51 2.40
C GLY A 380 -8.40 -12.84 3.00
N ALA A 381 -7.68 -11.84 3.52
CA ALA A 381 -6.43 -12.04 4.25
C ALA A 381 -6.61 -12.95 5.48
N PRO A 382 -5.53 -13.57 6.00
CA PRO A 382 -5.58 -14.32 7.26
C PRO A 382 -6.24 -13.51 8.37
N ALA A 383 -6.99 -14.19 9.26
CA ALA A 383 -7.70 -13.52 10.36
C ALA A 383 -6.74 -12.72 11.24
N GLU A 384 -5.50 -13.19 11.41
CA GLU A 384 -4.42 -12.54 12.15
C GLU A 384 -3.81 -11.33 11.44
N ALA A 385 -4.19 -11.04 10.19
CA ALA A 385 -3.79 -9.85 9.44
C ALA A 385 -4.88 -8.77 9.41
N VAL A 386 -6.16 -9.19 9.47
CA VAL A 386 -7.31 -8.28 9.40
C VAL A 386 -7.25 -7.25 10.54
N GLY A 387 -7.47 -5.98 10.22
CA GLY A 387 -7.45 -4.86 11.15
C GLY A 387 -6.05 -4.38 11.56
N ARG A 388 -4.99 -5.14 11.29
CA ARG A 388 -3.61 -4.73 11.55
C ARG A 388 -3.09 -3.78 10.49
N SER A 389 -2.12 -2.95 10.85
CA SER A 389 -1.47 -2.05 9.90
C SER A 389 -0.49 -2.80 9.00
N VAL A 390 -0.25 -2.28 7.79
CA VAL A 390 0.79 -2.81 6.89
C VAL A 390 2.15 -2.90 7.59
N ARG A 391 2.49 -1.94 8.47
CA ARG A 391 3.71 -1.98 9.29
C ARG A 391 3.84 -3.26 10.12
N GLU A 392 2.75 -3.66 10.78
CA GLU A 392 2.72 -4.88 11.59
C GLU A 392 2.83 -6.13 10.71
N ILE A 393 2.23 -6.12 9.52
CA ILE A 393 2.36 -7.21 8.54
C ILE A 393 3.80 -7.32 8.01
N VAL A 394 4.46 -6.20 7.74
CA VAL A 394 5.87 -6.17 7.31
C VAL A 394 6.78 -6.72 8.40
N ALA A 395 6.50 -6.41 9.67
CA ALA A 395 7.25 -6.96 10.79
C ALA A 395 7.17 -8.49 10.84
N ASP A 396 5.96 -9.06 10.85
CA ASP A 396 5.76 -10.52 10.82
C ASP A 396 6.34 -11.16 9.55
N GLY A 397 6.28 -10.45 8.41
CA GLY A 397 6.90 -10.86 7.17
C GLY A 397 8.43 -10.97 7.30
N ALA A 398 9.06 -9.99 7.94
CA ALA A 398 10.49 -9.99 8.22
C ALA A 398 10.87 -11.08 9.25
N GLU A 399 10.06 -11.29 10.28
CA GLU A 399 10.26 -12.34 11.29
C GLU A 399 10.18 -13.74 10.68
N TYR A 400 9.31 -13.96 9.69
CA TYR A 400 9.34 -15.19 8.88
C TYR A 400 10.70 -15.39 8.21
N PHE A 401 11.32 -14.34 7.66
CA PHE A 401 12.66 -14.43 7.07
C PHE A 401 13.75 -14.67 8.11
N TYR A 402 13.65 -14.11 9.31
CA TYR A 402 14.58 -14.41 10.39
C TYR A 402 14.52 -15.90 10.74
N PHE A 403 13.29 -16.40 10.92
CA PHE A 403 13.03 -17.80 11.23
C PHE A 403 13.36 -18.76 10.08
N SER A 404 13.29 -18.33 8.82
CA SER A 404 13.55 -19.20 7.67
C SER A 404 15.03 -19.31 7.32
N GLN A 405 15.88 -18.49 7.96
CA GLN A 405 17.32 -18.48 7.75
C GLN A 405 17.95 -19.83 8.15
N SER A 406 18.72 -20.43 7.24
CA SER A 406 19.38 -21.72 7.46
C SER A 406 20.30 -21.71 8.68
N GLU A 407 20.31 -22.81 9.43
CA GLU A 407 21.02 -22.95 10.71
C GLU A 407 22.26 -23.86 10.56
N ILE A 408 23.14 -23.53 9.60
CA ILE A 408 24.28 -24.39 9.28
C ILE A 408 25.37 -24.17 10.34
N ARG A 409 25.66 -25.17 11.17
CA ARG A 409 26.75 -25.05 12.16
C ARG A 409 28.10 -24.80 11.48
N PHE A 410 28.77 -23.73 11.88
CA PHE A 410 30.03 -23.25 11.33
C PHE A 410 31.12 -23.14 12.41
N GLY A 411 31.48 -24.26 13.02
CA GLY A 411 32.44 -24.29 14.12
C GLY A 411 31.88 -23.65 15.39
N ASP A 412 32.77 -23.03 16.16
CA ASP A 412 32.46 -22.36 17.42
C ASP A 412 33.00 -20.92 17.39
N ASN A 413 32.29 -19.99 18.01
CA ASN A 413 32.70 -18.62 18.25
C ASN A 413 33.92 -18.57 19.21
N PRO A 414 34.65 -17.44 19.29
CA PRO A 414 35.79 -17.29 20.20
C PRO A 414 35.46 -17.52 21.69
N ASP A 415 34.19 -17.37 22.09
CA ASP A 415 33.69 -17.64 23.44
C ASP A 415 33.30 -19.10 23.69
N GLY A 416 33.48 -19.97 22.69
CA GLY A 416 33.16 -21.40 22.76
C GLY A 416 31.69 -21.74 22.48
N THR A 417 30.85 -20.76 22.13
CA THR A 417 29.47 -21.02 21.71
C THR A 417 29.42 -21.50 20.26
N PRO A 418 28.44 -22.32 19.83
CA PRO A 418 28.34 -22.73 18.43
C PRO A 418 28.13 -21.53 17.50
N ALA A 419 28.93 -21.44 16.44
CA ALA A 419 28.74 -20.46 15.39
C ALA A 419 27.84 -21.04 14.28
N TYR A 420 27.05 -20.19 13.63
CA TYR A 420 26.11 -20.61 12.58
C TYR A 420 26.30 -19.74 11.33
N ALA A 421 26.34 -20.39 10.16
CA ALA A 421 26.17 -19.77 8.86
C ALA A 421 24.69 -19.72 8.53
N GLY A 422 24.22 -18.52 8.22
CA GLY A 422 22.85 -18.20 7.83
C GLY A 422 22.59 -18.35 6.34
N GLY A 423 21.76 -17.48 5.79
CA GLY A 423 21.33 -17.51 4.40
C GLY A 423 20.02 -18.26 4.21
N TRP A 424 19.55 -18.33 2.97
CA TRP A 424 18.23 -18.86 2.63
C TRP A 424 18.34 -19.82 1.46
N ASP A 425 17.38 -20.74 1.38
CA ASP A 425 17.16 -21.63 0.23
C ASP A 425 15.68 -21.64 -0.15
N TYR A 426 15.27 -22.45 -1.14
CA TYR A 426 13.88 -22.66 -1.56
C TYR A 426 13.01 -23.32 -0.49
N SER A 427 13.60 -23.69 0.65
CA SER A 427 12.88 -24.11 1.84
C SER A 427 13.44 -23.43 3.09
N ARG A 428 12.57 -23.17 4.06
CA ARG A 428 12.93 -22.68 5.40
C ARG A 428 13.86 -23.65 6.12
N ASN A 429 14.86 -23.13 6.84
CA ASN A 429 15.76 -23.92 7.69
C ASN A 429 16.35 -25.15 6.96
N SER A 430 16.63 -25.02 5.66
CA SER A 430 16.95 -26.16 4.80
C SER A 430 18.28 -26.84 5.12
N GLY A 431 19.13 -26.17 5.90
CA GLY A 431 20.52 -26.58 6.11
C GLY A 431 21.40 -26.38 4.88
N THR A 432 20.90 -25.65 3.89
CA THR A 432 21.58 -25.30 2.63
C THR A 432 21.41 -23.81 2.34
N ILE A 433 22.20 -23.28 1.41
CA ILE A 433 22.18 -21.87 1.03
C ILE A 433 22.16 -21.80 -0.49
N ASP A 434 21.16 -21.12 -1.05
CA ASP A 434 21.13 -20.72 -2.45
C ASP A 434 21.34 -19.20 -2.58
N THR A 435 22.22 -18.81 -3.49
CA THR A 435 22.64 -17.41 -3.60
C THR A 435 21.55 -16.49 -4.12
N SER A 436 20.60 -17.00 -4.91
CA SER A 436 19.47 -16.19 -5.40
C SER A 436 18.42 -15.96 -4.31
N GLN A 437 18.17 -16.96 -3.47
CA GLN A 437 17.26 -16.87 -2.34
C GLN A 437 17.77 -15.84 -1.33
N VAL A 438 19.08 -15.87 -1.07
CA VAL A 438 19.72 -14.87 -0.21
C VAL A 438 19.57 -13.47 -0.76
N GLY A 439 19.72 -13.29 -2.08
CA GLY A 439 19.49 -12.00 -2.73
C GLY A 439 18.08 -11.45 -2.46
N TRP A 440 17.05 -12.25 -2.73
CA TRP A 440 15.67 -11.80 -2.56
C TRP A 440 15.24 -11.62 -1.10
N ALA A 441 15.65 -12.52 -0.21
CA ALA A 441 15.41 -12.35 1.23
C ALA A 441 16.08 -11.06 1.74
N SER A 442 17.31 -10.78 1.31
CA SER A 442 18.03 -9.56 1.70
C SER A 442 17.35 -8.30 1.17
N VAL A 443 16.87 -8.30 -0.07
CA VAL A 443 16.13 -7.16 -0.66
C VAL A 443 14.85 -6.87 0.13
N GLY A 444 14.06 -7.90 0.44
CA GLY A 444 12.85 -7.75 1.25
C GLY A 444 13.14 -7.20 2.65
N LEU A 445 14.14 -7.76 3.34
CA LEU A 445 14.55 -7.29 4.67
C LEU A 445 15.13 -5.87 4.66
N PHE A 446 15.84 -5.49 3.60
CA PHE A 446 16.41 -4.15 3.42
C PHE A 446 15.31 -3.11 3.24
N ALA A 447 14.33 -3.42 2.38
CA ALA A 447 13.16 -2.58 2.19
C ALA A 447 12.35 -2.44 3.47
N ALA A 448 12.16 -3.53 4.23
CA ALA A 448 11.50 -3.50 5.53
C ALA A 448 12.24 -2.56 6.51
N GLU A 449 13.56 -2.67 6.63
CA GLU A 449 14.36 -1.83 7.54
C GLU A 449 14.30 -0.34 7.15
N ILE A 450 14.50 -0.01 5.87
CA ILE A 450 14.55 1.38 5.42
C ILE A 450 13.17 2.05 5.43
N ASN A 451 12.15 1.37 4.92
CA ASN A 451 10.86 2.00 4.72
C ASN A 451 10.02 2.01 6.00
N THR A 452 10.19 1.03 6.89
CA THR A 452 9.36 0.91 8.10
C THR A 452 10.07 1.32 9.39
N GLY A 453 11.41 1.44 9.38
CA GLY A 453 12.21 1.65 10.58
C GLY A 453 12.36 0.40 11.46
N LEU A 454 11.87 -0.76 10.98
CA LEU A 454 12.10 -2.04 11.61
C LEU A 454 13.62 -2.30 11.71
N GLN A 455 14.07 -2.87 12.83
CA GLN A 455 15.48 -3.22 13.00
C GLN A 455 15.67 -4.71 12.75
N VAL A 456 16.36 -5.08 11.67
CA VAL A 456 16.73 -6.49 11.47
C VAL A 456 17.71 -6.90 12.56
N PRO A 457 17.45 -7.98 13.33
CA PRO A 457 18.32 -8.38 14.42
C PRO A 457 19.77 -8.59 13.96
N GLN A 458 20.73 -8.12 14.76
CA GLN A 458 22.15 -8.18 14.41
C GLN A 458 22.61 -9.62 14.13
N TRP A 459 22.08 -10.60 14.87
CA TRP A 459 22.43 -12.01 14.66
C TRP A 459 22.05 -12.51 13.25
N VAL A 460 20.99 -11.98 12.62
CA VAL A 460 20.60 -12.33 11.25
C VAL A 460 21.66 -11.85 10.27
N LYS A 461 22.16 -10.61 10.48
CA LYS A 461 23.21 -10.00 9.67
C LYS A 461 24.55 -10.73 9.85
N ASP A 462 24.90 -11.09 11.08
CA ASP A 462 26.14 -11.82 11.41
C ASP A 462 26.15 -13.23 10.81
N ARG A 463 25.01 -13.94 10.89
CA ARG A 463 24.85 -15.25 10.26
C ARG A 463 24.93 -15.17 8.75
N LEU A 464 24.32 -14.14 8.14
CA LEU A 464 24.41 -13.91 6.71
C LEU A 464 25.84 -13.60 6.27
N TYR A 465 26.60 -12.81 7.03
CA TYR A 465 28.01 -12.60 6.80
C TYR A 465 28.82 -13.91 6.84
N THR A 466 28.51 -14.76 7.82
CA THR A 466 29.12 -16.10 7.95
C THR A 466 28.73 -17.02 6.80
N ALA A 467 27.49 -16.94 6.31
CA ALA A 467 27.02 -17.65 5.12
C ALA A 467 27.84 -17.32 3.88
N VAL A 468 28.12 -16.04 3.65
CA VAL A 468 28.99 -15.60 2.54
C VAL A 468 30.38 -16.23 2.67
N ARG A 469 30.98 -16.22 3.86
CA ARG A 469 32.28 -16.86 4.11
C ARG A 469 32.24 -18.37 3.90
N TRP A 470 31.16 -19.03 4.34
CA TRP A 470 30.97 -20.47 4.18
C TRP A 470 30.82 -20.84 2.70
N THR A 471 30.02 -20.11 1.93
CA THR A 471 29.87 -20.33 0.48
C THR A 471 31.19 -20.11 -0.25
N ASP A 472 31.99 -19.13 0.15
CA ASP A 472 33.33 -18.90 -0.42
C ASP A 472 34.31 -20.06 -0.07
N ALA A 473 34.33 -20.51 1.19
CA ALA A 473 35.24 -21.56 1.67
C ALA A 473 34.91 -22.96 1.13
N SER A 474 33.62 -23.33 1.11
CA SER A 474 33.12 -24.64 0.61
C SER A 474 33.38 -24.87 -0.88
N ARG A 475 33.68 -23.82 -1.63
CA ARG A 475 34.00 -23.87 -3.07
C ARG A 475 35.49 -24.10 -3.38
N GLY A 476 36.29 -24.50 -2.38
CA GLY A 476 37.70 -24.87 -2.56
C GLY A 476 38.62 -23.69 -2.92
N GLY A 477 38.15 -22.46 -2.71
CA GLY A 477 38.94 -21.25 -2.92
C GLY A 477 39.77 -20.92 -1.69
N ASP A 478 41.04 -20.57 -1.92
CA ASP A 478 41.85 -19.82 -0.95
C ASP A 478 41.04 -18.59 -0.48
N ALA A 479 40.71 -18.54 0.81
CA ALA A 479 39.89 -17.48 1.41
C ALA A 479 40.48 -16.07 1.20
N SER A 480 41.75 -15.96 0.80
CA SER A 480 42.42 -14.70 0.44
C SER A 480 42.16 -14.21 -1.00
N ARG A 481 41.55 -15.02 -1.88
CA ARG A 481 41.46 -14.74 -3.32
C ARG A 481 40.05 -14.50 -3.87
N PHE A 482 39.00 -14.62 -3.08
CA PHE A 482 37.62 -14.53 -3.58
C PHE A 482 36.77 -13.56 -2.76
N GLY A 483 36.02 -12.73 -3.49
CA GLY A 483 35.20 -11.66 -2.93
C GLY A 483 33.92 -11.46 -3.72
N GLY A 484 33.27 -12.55 -4.13
CA GLY A 484 31.97 -12.43 -4.77
C GLY A 484 31.08 -13.65 -4.56
N TYR A 485 29.81 -13.33 -4.39
CA TYR A 485 28.68 -14.24 -4.26
C TYR A 485 28.27 -14.72 -5.68
N GLY A 486 27.52 -15.81 -5.86
CA GLY A 486 26.90 -16.13 -7.17
C GLY A 486 27.03 -17.55 -7.73
N TYR A 487 26.39 -17.78 -8.88
CA TYR A 487 26.38 -19.06 -9.60
C TYR A 487 27.74 -19.38 -10.24
N ARG A 488 28.32 -20.54 -9.90
CA ARG A 488 29.25 -21.24 -10.80
C ARG A 488 28.46 -22.33 -11.54
N GLY A 489 28.32 -22.19 -12.85
CA GLY A 489 28.20 -23.39 -13.68
C GLY A 489 29.51 -24.18 -13.58
N TRP A 490 29.50 -25.47 -13.92
CA TRP A 490 30.70 -26.35 -13.86
C TRP A 490 31.93 -25.79 -14.60
N ASN A 491 31.79 -24.76 -15.44
CA ASN A 491 32.86 -24.15 -16.24
C ASN A 491 33.07 -22.64 -15.98
N SER A 492 32.50 -22.03 -14.93
CA SER A 492 32.58 -20.58 -14.69
C SER A 492 33.67 -20.21 -13.69
N CYS A 493 34.84 -19.76 -14.15
CA CYS A 493 35.88 -19.19 -13.30
C CYS A 493 35.67 -17.68 -13.09
N GLY A 494 34.69 -17.31 -12.26
CA GLY A 494 34.45 -15.92 -11.87
C GLY A 494 33.36 -15.82 -10.81
N ALA A 495 33.56 -14.96 -9.81
CA ALA A 495 32.50 -14.62 -8.87
C ALA A 495 31.57 -13.60 -9.54
N ASN A 496 30.27 -13.91 -9.66
CA ASN A 496 29.34 -13.17 -10.53
C ASN A 496 28.49 -12.12 -9.80
N HIS A 497 28.47 -12.08 -8.47
CA HIS A 497 27.79 -11.05 -7.69
C HIS A 497 28.82 -10.32 -6.83
N ALA A 498 28.87 -9.00 -7.00
CA ALA A 498 29.61 -8.12 -6.10
C ALA A 498 29.04 -8.21 -4.67
N ARG A 499 29.90 -7.98 -3.68
CA ARG A 499 29.60 -7.88 -2.23
C ARG A 499 28.49 -6.88 -1.85
N SER A 500 27.87 -6.19 -2.81
CA SER A 500 27.16 -4.93 -2.61
C SER A 500 25.64 -5.01 -2.47
N GLY A 501 25.00 -6.18 -2.55
CA GLY A 501 23.53 -6.30 -2.49
C GLY A 501 22.97 -7.18 -1.37
N ALA A 502 23.69 -8.22 -0.94
CA ALA A 502 23.22 -9.14 0.10
C ALA A 502 23.63 -8.72 1.52
N MET A 503 24.50 -7.71 1.66
CA MET A 503 24.84 -7.19 2.98
C MET A 503 23.83 -6.10 3.33
N LEU A 504 22.73 -6.50 3.98
CA LEU A 504 21.94 -5.61 4.85
C LEU A 504 22.96 -4.82 5.66
N ASN A 505 23.16 -3.52 5.37
CA ASN A 505 24.28 -2.70 5.83
C ASN A 505 24.89 -3.21 7.14
N ALA A 506 26.01 -3.92 7.02
CA ALA A 506 26.86 -4.32 8.13
C ALA A 506 27.83 -3.19 8.44
#